data_AF-A0A4P1RW25-F1
#
_entry.id   AF-A0A4P1RW25-F1
#
_cell.length_a   1.000
_cell.length_b   1.000
_cell.length_c   1.000
_cell.angle_alpha   90.00
_cell.angle_beta   90.00
_cell.angle_gamma   90.00
#
_symmetry.space_group_name_H-M   'P 1'
#
loop_
_entity.id
_entity.type
_entity.pdbx_description
1 polymer ?
#
loop_
_entity_poly.entity_id
_entity_poly.type
_entity_poly.pdbx_seq_one_letter_code
_entity_poly.pdbx_strand_id
1 'polypeptide(L)'
;MMGPDEIESEESLVELALRVLNTADPFEKSRLGDSVATRWLNGVITHPYHPDHHLVIPDRPARLSNVKLVAPGLMPKLGKAGSLQSRIAIVHSLAHTESWAIDLSWVFIHPSFNEKAITPISMKKLLHLFQ
;
A
#
# COMPACT_ATOMS: atom_id res chain seq x y z
N MET A 1 16.60 13.32 37.70
CA MET A 1 15.67 14.15 36.90
C MET A 1 15.97 13.86 35.44
N MET A 2 15.08 13.14 34.76
CA MET A 2 15.06 12.99 33.30
C MET A 2 13.65 13.43 32.90
N GLY A 3 13.55 14.44 32.05
CA GLY A 3 12.33 14.93 31.42
C GLY A 3 12.73 15.68 30.15
N PRO A 4 11.78 16.11 29.29
CA PRO A 4 10.36 15.81 29.27
C PRO A 4 10.05 14.65 28.31
N ASP A 5 9.15 13.78 28.74
CA ASP A 5 8.23 12.95 27.97
C ASP A 5 8.60 12.62 26.52
N GLU A 6 8.94 11.33 26.35
CA GLU A 6 8.64 10.53 25.17
C GLU A 6 7.36 11.05 24.49
N ILE A 7 7.53 11.89 23.47
CA ILE A 7 6.50 11.98 22.44
C ILE A 7 6.64 10.65 21.71
N GLU A 8 5.97 9.60 22.20
CA GLU A 8 5.48 8.54 21.34
C GLU A 8 4.62 9.25 20.30
N SER A 9 5.26 9.75 19.23
CA SER A 9 4.54 10.46 18.19
C SER A 9 3.62 9.44 17.57
N GLU A 10 2.32 9.56 17.85
CA GLU A 10 1.32 8.77 17.16
C GLU A 10 1.56 8.95 15.66
N GLU A 11 1.97 7.86 15.00
CA GLU A 11 2.29 7.90 13.59
C GLU A 11 1.05 8.30 12.79
N SER A 12 1.23 9.30 11.95
CA SER A 12 0.22 9.76 11.02
C SER A 12 -0.06 8.70 9.95
N LEU A 13 -1.21 8.85 9.30
CA LEU A 13 -1.59 7.97 8.19
C LEU A 13 -0.54 7.95 7.08
N VAL A 14 0.08 9.09 6.76
CA VAL A 14 1.13 9.20 5.74
C VAL A 14 2.40 8.43 6.13
N GLU A 15 2.84 8.50 7.39
CA GLU A 15 4.00 7.73 7.87
C GLU A 15 3.76 6.22 7.76
N LEU A 16 2.56 5.79 8.14
CA LEU A 16 2.13 4.40 8.01
C LEU A 16 1.98 3.97 6.55
N ALA A 17 1.46 4.84 5.68
CA ALA A 17 1.37 4.60 4.24
C ALA A 17 2.77 4.40 3.63
N LEU A 18 3.73 5.23 4.01
CA LEU A 18 5.13 5.08 3.56
C LEU A 18 5.74 3.79 4.06
N ARG A 19 5.42 3.35 5.27
CA ARG A 19 5.84 2.04 5.76
C ARG A 19 5.27 0.90 4.92
N VAL A 20 3.99 0.98 4.54
CA VAL A 20 3.37 0.00 3.62
C VAL A 20 4.08 0.01 2.27
N LEU A 21 4.29 1.19 1.68
CA LEU A 21 4.96 1.33 0.38
C LEU A 21 6.40 0.82 0.40
N ASN A 22 7.12 0.96 1.51
CA ASN A 22 8.49 0.46 1.67
C ASN A 22 8.58 -1.02 2.08
N THR A 23 7.46 -1.68 2.37
CA THR A 23 7.46 -3.12 2.66
C THR A 23 7.62 -3.90 1.35
N ALA A 24 8.67 -4.72 1.23
CA ALA A 24 8.96 -5.44 -0.02
C ALA A 24 8.14 -6.74 -0.19
N ASP A 25 7.92 -7.47 0.89
CA ASP A 25 7.19 -8.74 0.89
C ASP A 25 5.68 -8.51 0.69
N PRO A 26 5.03 -9.18 -0.28
CA PRO A 26 3.64 -8.93 -0.61
C PRO A 26 2.66 -9.36 0.50
N PHE A 27 2.98 -10.40 1.27
CA PHE A 27 2.11 -10.85 2.37
C PHE A 27 2.17 -9.89 3.54
N GLU A 28 3.39 -9.50 3.93
CA GLU A 28 3.58 -8.50 4.99
C GLU A 28 3.02 -7.14 4.59
N LYS A 29 3.19 -6.73 3.32
CA LYS A 29 2.61 -5.49 2.81
C LYS A 29 1.08 -5.52 2.89
N SER A 30 0.46 -6.62 2.46
CA SER A 30 -1.00 -6.80 2.52
C SER A 30 -1.49 -6.75 3.97
N ARG A 31 -0.86 -7.52 4.87
CA ARG A 31 -1.17 -7.55 6.31
C ARG A 31 -1.03 -6.17 6.96
N LEU A 32 0.06 -5.45 6.68
CA LEU A 32 0.30 -4.12 7.21
C LEU A 32 -0.71 -3.12 6.65
N GLY A 33 -0.98 -3.16 5.34
CA GLY A 33 -1.98 -2.32 4.70
C GLY A 33 -3.36 -2.50 5.32
N ASP A 34 -3.82 -3.74 5.47
CA ASP A 34 -5.10 -4.05 6.11
C ASP A 34 -5.16 -3.56 7.57
N SER A 35 -4.09 -3.76 8.33
CA SER A 35 -3.99 -3.26 9.71
C SER A 35 -4.08 -1.74 9.79
N VAL A 36 -3.34 -1.01 8.96
CA VAL A 36 -3.34 0.45 8.93
C VAL A 36 -4.70 0.97 8.47
N ALA A 37 -5.28 0.39 7.43
CA ALA A 37 -6.61 0.74 6.95
C ALA A 37 -7.66 0.54 8.05
N THR A 38 -7.66 -0.62 8.72
CA THR A 38 -8.57 -0.91 9.83
C THR A 38 -8.43 0.10 10.96
N ARG A 39 -7.21 0.41 11.38
CA ARG A 39 -6.95 1.41 12.42
C ARG A 39 -7.43 2.80 12.03
N TRP A 40 -7.24 3.21 10.78
CA TRP A 40 -7.73 4.50 10.26
C TRP A 40 -9.25 4.55 10.21
N LEU A 41 -9.89 3.51 9.68
CA LEU A 41 -11.35 3.44 9.56
C LEU A 41 -12.07 3.38 10.91
N ASN A 42 -11.40 2.85 11.93
CA ASN A 42 -11.89 2.81 13.31
C ASN A 42 -11.53 4.08 14.10
N GLY A 43 -10.85 5.06 13.49
CA GLY A 43 -10.45 6.31 14.15
C GLY A 43 -9.32 6.17 15.18
N VAL A 44 -8.62 5.03 15.19
CA VAL A 44 -7.43 4.83 16.04
C VAL A 44 -6.26 5.69 15.56
N ILE A 45 -6.08 5.77 14.23
CA ILE A 45 -5.19 6.76 13.65
C ILE A 45 -6.01 8.03 13.46
N THR A 46 -5.61 9.08 14.15
CA THR A 46 -6.38 10.34 14.26
C THR A 46 -5.83 11.43 13.34
N HIS A 47 -4.53 11.40 13.07
CA HIS A 47 -3.83 12.40 12.28
C HIS A 47 -3.52 11.90 10.87
N PRO A 48 -4.02 12.57 9.81
CA PRO A 48 -3.71 12.19 8.43
C PRO A 48 -2.23 12.44 8.08
N TYR A 49 -1.65 13.56 8.53
CA TYR A 49 -0.25 13.91 8.33
C TYR A 49 0.22 14.88 9.42
N HIS A 50 1.55 14.96 9.63
CA HIS A 50 2.18 15.96 10.47
C HIS A 50 2.83 17.04 9.59
N PRO A 51 2.43 18.32 9.68
CA PRO A 51 2.92 19.39 8.78
C PRO A 51 4.41 19.66 8.93
N ASP A 52 4.98 19.39 10.11
CA ASP A 52 6.40 19.61 10.41
C ASP A 52 7.29 18.42 9.99
N HIS A 53 6.70 17.29 9.57
CA HIS A 53 7.43 16.10 9.14
C HIS A 53 7.59 16.07 7.61
N HIS A 54 8.80 16.41 7.16
CA HIS A 54 9.21 16.23 5.76
C HIS A 54 9.67 14.79 5.53
N LEU A 55 8.80 13.97 4.98
CA LEU A 55 9.08 12.56 4.68
C LEU A 55 9.58 12.41 3.25
N VAL A 56 10.62 11.59 3.05
CA VAL A 56 11.12 11.23 1.72
C VAL A 56 10.26 10.11 1.17
N ILE A 57 9.71 10.34 -0.02
CA ILE A 57 8.72 9.45 -0.63
C ILE A 57 9.41 8.70 -1.76
N PRO A 58 9.37 7.35 -1.76
CA PRO A 58 10.05 6.59 -2.79
C PRO A 58 9.31 6.74 -4.13
N ASP A 59 10.07 6.88 -5.22
CA ASP A 59 9.50 6.97 -6.58
C ASP A 59 8.67 5.75 -6.96
N ARG A 60 8.98 4.59 -6.34
CA ARG A 60 8.25 3.35 -6.52
C ARG A 60 8.11 2.59 -5.21
N PRO A 61 6.97 1.90 -5.01
CA PRO A 61 6.81 1.00 -3.88
C PRO A 61 7.84 -0.14 -3.94
N ALA A 62 8.30 -0.58 -2.77
CA ALA A 62 9.23 -1.68 -2.64
C ALA A 62 8.66 -3.00 -3.18
N ARG A 63 9.56 -3.85 -3.64
CA ARG A 63 9.31 -5.21 -4.14
C ARG A 63 10.45 -6.10 -3.69
N LEU A 64 10.18 -7.39 -3.51
CA LEU A 64 11.23 -8.37 -3.31
C LEU A 64 12.19 -8.38 -4.51
N SER A 65 13.48 -8.53 -4.25
CA SER A 65 14.55 -8.48 -5.27
C SER A 65 14.48 -9.59 -6.32
N ASN A 66 13.79 -10.69 -6.01
CA ASN A 66 13.56 -11.82 -6.90
C ASN A 66 12.39 -11.59 -7.88
N VAL A 67 11.63 -10.50 -7.76
CA VAL A 67 10.56 -10.15 -8.68
C VAL A 67 11.15 -9.48 -9.92
N LYS A 68 11.14 -10.21 -11.04
CA LYS A 68 11.59 -9.68 -12.33
C LYS A 68 10.47 -8.87 -12.98
N LEU A 69 10.69 -7.56 -13.10
CA LEU A 69 9.85 -6.71 -13.94
C LEU A 69 10.11 -7.03 -15.42
N VAL A 70 9.06 -7.35 -16.14
CA VAL A 70 9.09 -7.60 -17.58
C VAL A 70 8.24 -6.55 -18.29
N ALA A 71 8.68 -6.11 -19.47
CA ALA A 71 7.90 -5.20 -20.28
C ALA A 71 6.57 -5.86 -20.71
N PRO A 72 5.48 -5.08 -20.90
CA PRO A 72 4.17 -5.63 -21.26
C PRO A 72 4.18 -6.54 -22.49
N GLY A 73 5.00 -6.22 -23.50
CA GLY A 73 5.13 -7.02 -24.73
C GLY A 73 5.89 -8.34 -24.55
N LEU A 74 6.52 -8.57 -23.39
CA LEU A 74 7.26 -9.78 -23.05
C LEU A 74 6.50 -10.67 -22.05
N MET A 75 5.28 -10.29 -21.66
CA MET A 75 4.49 -11.11 -20.75
C MET A 75 4.07 -12.43 -21.42
N PRO A 76 4.22 -13.57 -20.73
CA PRO A 76 3.70 -14.85 -21.21
C PRO A 76 2.19 -14.78 -21.44
N LYS A 77 1.70 -15.50 -22.45
CA LYS A 77 0.26 -15.63 -22.67
C LYS A 77 -0.38 -16.39 -21.49
N LEU A 78 -1.42 -15.81 -20.89
CA LEU A 78 -2.16 -16.42 -19.78
C LEU A 78 -2.81 -17.76 -20.16
N GLY A 79 -3.24 -17.90 -21.42
CA GLY A 79 -3.96 -19.08 -21.91
C GLY A 79 -5.45 -19.08 -21.52
N LYS A 80 -6.10 -20.25 -21.54
CA LYS A 80 -7.55 -20.43 -21.29
C LYS A 80 -7.86 -21.30 -20.06
N ALA A 81 -6.96 -21.35 -19.07
CA ALA A 81 -7.07 -22.18 -17.85
C ALA A 81 -7.15 -23.72 -18.05
N GLY A 82 -7.09 -24.22 -19.30
CA GLY A 82 -7.19 -25.65 -19.60
C GLY A 82 -5.98 -26.48 -19.14
N SER A 83 -4.76 -25.91 -19.16
CA SER A 83 -3.55 -26.58 -18.67
C SER A 83 -3.14 -26.06 -17.28
N LEU A 84 -2.40 -26.88 -16.52
CA LEU A 84 -1.85 -26.47 -15.23
C LEU A 84 -1.01 -25.19 -15.36
N GLN A 85 -0.19 -25.11 -16.40
CA GLN A 85 0.65 -23.94 -16.70
C GLN A 85 -0.20 -22.68 -16.91
N SER A 86 -1.30 -22.77 -17.66
CA SER A 86 -2.21 -21.64 -17.88
C SER A 86 -2.92 -21.19 -16.60
N ARG A 87 -3.27 -22.12 -15.71
CA ARG A 87 -3.87 -21.77 -14.41
C ARG A 87 -2.88 -21.06 -13.51
N ILE A 88 -1.64 -21.54 -13.44
CA ILE A 88 -0.56 -20.89 -12.69
C ILE A 88 -0.31 -19.47 -13.22
N ALA A 89 -0.26 -19.29 -14.54
CA ALA A 89 -0.07 -17.97 -15.15
C ALA A 89 -1.20 -16.99 -14.80
N ILE A 90 -2.46 -17.45 -14.81
CA ILE A 90 -3.62 -16.64 -14.43
C ILE A 90 -3.54 -16.24 -12.95
N VAL A 91 -3.32 -17.18 -12.04
CA VAL A 91 -3.21 -16.88 -10.60
C VAL A 91 -2.04 -15.94 -10.33
N HIS A 92 -0.91 -16.13 -10.99
CA HIS A 92 0.24 -15.25 -10.87
C HIS A 92 -0.08 -13.83 -11.35
N SER A 93 -0.75 -13.69 -12.49
CA SER A 93 -1.18 -12.40 -13.01
C SER A 93 -2.15 -11.69 -12.07
N LEU A 94 -3.09 -12.43 -11.47
CA LEU A 94 -4.03 -11.89 -10.50
C LEU A 94 -3.30 -11.39 -9.25
N ALA A 95 -2.40 -12.20 -8.69
CA ALA A 95 -1.59 -11.81 -7.54
C ALA A 95 -0.73 -10.57 -7.84
N HIS A 96 -0.19 -10.46 -9.05
CA HIS A 96 0.55 -9.29 -9.47
C HIS A 96 -0.36 -8.05 -9.56
N THR A 97 -1.54 -8.15 -10.20
CA THR A 97 -2.52 -7.05 -10.24
C THR A 97 -2.93 -6.60 -8.85
N GLU A 98 -3.20 -7.55 -7.94
CA GLU A 98 -3.56 -7.25 -6.56
C GLU A 98 -2.44 -6.52 -5.81
N SER A 99 -1.20 -6.97 -5.98
CA SER A 99 -0.04 -6.29 -5.41
C SER A 99 0.10 -4.84 -5.90
N TRP A 100 -0.28 -4.54 -7.15
CA TRP A 100 -0.30 -3.17 -7.67
C TRP A 100 -1.48 -2.35 -7.13
N ALA A 101 -2.66 -2.97 -6.96
CA ALA A 101 -3.83 -2.32 -6.38
C ALA A 101 -3.58 -1.86 -4.94
N ILE A 102 -2.90 -2.69 -4.14
CA ILE A 102 -2.46 -2.33 -2.79
C ILE A 102 -1.63 -1.06 -2.83
N ASP A 103 -0.56 -1.02 -3.64
CA ASP A 103 0.30 0.16 -3.69
C ASP A 103 -0.43 1.42 -4.12
N LEU A 104 -1.27 1.32 -5.16
CA LEU A 104 -2.05 2.47 -5.65
C LEU A 104 -2.94 3.03 -4.55
N SER A 105 -3.51 2.17 -3.69
CA SER A 105 -4.34 2.59 -2.56
C SER A 105 -3.59 3.48 -1.57
N TRP A 106 -2.27 3.31 -1.44
CA TRP A 106 -1.42 4.07 -0.52
C TRP A 106 -0.72 5.27 -1.18
N VAL A 107 -0.41 5.22 -2.47
CA VAL A 107 0.20 6.34 -3.22
C VAL A 107 -0.69 7.60 -3.19
N PHE A 108 -2.01 7.44 -3.23
CA PHE A 108 -2.94 8.57 -3.21
C PHE A 108 -3.03 9.33 -1.88
N ILE A 109 -2.53 8.75 -0.79
CA ILE A 109 -2.54 9.36 0.55
C ILE A 109 -1.45 10.43 0.69
N HIS A 110 -0.60 10.57 -0.31
CA HIS A 110 0.42 11.60 -0.41
C HIS A 110 -0.12 13.01 -0.11
N PRO A 111 0.51 13.78 0.81
CA PRO A 111 0.07 15.13 1.16
C PRO A 111 -0.08 16.07 -0.03
N SER A 112 0.79 15.96 -1.04
CA SER A 112 0.70 16.79 -2.25
C SER A 112 -0.38 16.34 -3.23
N PHE A 113 -1.04 15.20 -3.00
CA PHE A 113 -2.03 14.67 -3.94
C PHE A 113 -3.45 15.20 -3.71
N ASN A 114 -3.86 15.61 -2.48
CA ASN A 114 -5.05 16.45 -2.19
C ASN A 114 -5.40 16.47 -0.67
N GLU A 115 -5.50 17.65 -0.05
CA GLU A 115 -5.97 17.82 1.35
C GLU A 115 -7.37 17.24 1.61
N LYS A 116 -8.24 17.16 0.58
CA LYS A 116 -9.63 16.67 0.71
C LYS A 116 -9.78 15.15 0.52
N ALA A 117 -8.76 14.46 0.00
CA ALA A 117 -8.83 13.03 -0.31
C ALA A 117 -8.56 12.13 0.90
N ILE A 118 -7.89 12.66 1.93
CA ILE A 118 -7.45 11.93 3.13
C ILE A 118 -8.57 11.92 4.20
N THR A 119 -9.80 11.68 3.79
CA THR A 119 -10.91 11.46 4.73
C THR A 119 -11.20 9.95 4.83
N PRO A 120 -11.60 9.43 6.00
CA PRO A 120 -11.97 8.02 6.16
C PRO A 120 -13.04 7.54 5.18
N ILE A 121 -13.88 8.46 4.68
CA ILE A 121 -14.98 8.19 3.74
C ILE A 121 -14.48 7.85 2.33
N SER A 122 -13.47 8.57 1.82
CA SER A 122 -12.90 8.29 0.49
C SER A 122 -12.13 6.96 0.46
N MET A 123 -11.48 6.60 1.57
CA MET A 123 -10.70 5.36 1.66
C MET A 123 -11.59 4.11 1.75
N LYS A 124 -12.75 4.17 2.40
CA LYS A 124 -13.75 3.08 2.38
C LYS A 124 -14.20 2.74 0.96
N LYS A 125 -14.46 3.74 0.12
CA LYS A 125 -14.85 3.53 -1.28
C LYS A 125 -13.73 2.92 -2.11
N LEU A 126 -12.47 3.32 -1.89
CA LEU A 126 -11.33 2.77 -2.60
C LEU A 126 -11.04 1.32 -2.20
N LEU A 127 -11.08 0.99 -0.90
CA LEU A 127 -10.84 -0.39 -0.45
C LEU A 127 -11.95 -1.37 -0.89
N HIS A 128 -13.21 -0.92 -0.95
CA HIS A 128 -14.32 -1.73 -1.49
C HIS A 128 -14.25 -1.92 -3.01
N LEU A 129 -13.47 -1.13 -3.74
CA LEU A 129 -13.27 -1.33 -5.19
C LEU A 129 -12.25 -2.43 -5.50
N PHE A 130 -11.51 -2.90 -4.50
CA PHE A 130 -10.42 -3.88 -4.65
C PHE A 130 -10.61 -5.14 -3.77
N GLN A 131 -11.78 -5.32 -3.16
CA GLN A 131 -12.23 -6.58 -2.52
C GLN A 131 -13.34 -7.22 -3.35
#